data_AF-A0A833PFN6-F1
#
_entry.id   AF-A0A833PFN6-F1
#
_cell.length_a   1.000
_cell.length_b   1.000
_cell.length_c   1.000
_cell.angle_alpha   90.00
_cell.angle_beta   90.00
_cell.angle_gamma   90.00
#
_symmetry.space_group_name_H-M   'P 1'
#
loop_
_entity.id
_entity.type
_entity.pdbx_description
1 polymer ?
#
loop_
_entity_poly.entity_id
_entity_poly.type
_entity_poly.pdbx_seq_one_letter_code
_entity_poly.pdbx_strand_id
1 'polypeptide(L)'
;MLEKYLIVGIVFAACIVLIIYTQMDGRKKEDKTLSFKEKLQKEFPNYKILERNQSFIISREGSNPRIPEELVLIRVDPEQKKNLRNSGKMLIATYSKQPSIREVRKDALPYLN
;
A
#
# COMPACT_ATOMS: atom_id res chain seq x y z
N MET A 1 13.35 42.74 30.90
CA MET A 1 13.49 41.28 31.15
C MET A 1 12.24 40.53 30.72
N LEU A 2 11.05 40.92 31.21
CA LEU A 2 9.77 40.28 30.90
C LEU A 2 9.43 40.24 29.40
N GLU A 3 9.70 41.32 28.66
CA GLU A 3 9.48 41.40 27.21
C GLU A 3 10.33 40.39 26.40
N LYS A 4 11.58 40.16 26.81
CA LYS A 4 12.45 39.14 26.19
C LYS A 4 11.89 37.73 26.37
N TYR A 5 11.41 37.40 27.57
CA TYR A 5 10.78 36.09 27.83
C TYR A 5 9.46 35.92 27.09
N LEU A 6 8.70 37.01 26.89
CA LEU A 6 7.49 37.04 26.09
C LEU A 6 7.76 36.70 24.62
N ILE A 7 8.79 37.33 24.03
CA ILE A 7 9.21 37.06 22.66
C ILE A 7 9.66 35.61 22.49
N VAL A 8 10.47 35.09 23.44
CA VAL A 8 10.91 33.68 23.41
C VAL A 8 9.72 32.73 23.54
N GLY A 9 8.75 33.04 24.39
CA GLY A 9 7.53 32.24 24.54
C GLY A 9 6.70 32.17 23.26
N ILE A 10 6.55 33.29 22.54
CA ILE A 10 5.82 33.35 21.26
C ILE A 10 6.53 32.54 20.19
N VAL A 11 7.86 32.69 20.06
CA VAL A 11 8.65 31.93 19.08
C VAL A 11 8.58 30.43 19.37
N PHE A 12 8.66 30.04 20.65
CA PHE A 12 8.55 28.65 21.06
C PHE A 12 7.17 28.05 20.72
N ALA A 13 6.09 28.78 20.99
CA ALA A 13 4.74 28.37 20.62
C ALA A 13 4.57 28.23 19.09
N ALA A 14 5.12 29.16 18.31
CA ALA A 14 5.08 29.10 16.85
C ALA A 14 5.83 27.86 16.31
N CYS A 15 6.99 27.52 16.88
CA CYS A 15 7.73 26.31 16.54
C CYS A 15 6.92 25.02 16.86
N ILE A 16 6.25 24.98 18.01
CA ILE A 16 5.38 23.84 18.36
C ILE A 16 4.23 23.71 17.36
N VAL A 17 3.58 24.81 16.99
CA VAL A 17 2.50 24.81 16.00
C VAL A 17 2.98 24.30 14.64
N LEU A 18 4.17 24.71 14.19
CA LEU A 18 4.77 24.22 12.95
C LEU A 18 5.05 22.71 12.98
N ILE A 19 5.52 22.17 14.11
CA ILE A 19 5.76 20.74 14.28
C ILE A 19 4.43 19.96 14.23
N ILE A 20 3.38 20.47 14.89
CA ILE A 20 2.04 19.85 14.84
C ILE A 20 1.50 19.86 13.41
N TYR A 21 1.61 21.00 12.72
CA TYR A 21 1.14 21.15 11.35
C TYR A 21 1.84 20.19 10.39
N THR A 22 3.17 20.12 10.45
CA THR A 22 3.96 19.23 9.58
C THR A 22 3.76 17.74 9.89
N GLN A 23 3.53 17.37 11.15
CA GLN A 23 3.23 15.98 11.51
C GLN A 23 1.80 15.54 11.20
N MET A 24 0.84 16.48 11.06
CA MET A 24 -0.55 16.16 10.73
C MET A 24 -0.71 15.73 9.27
N ASP A 25 -0.01 16.35 8.32
CA ASP A 25 -0.09 15.99 6.89
C ASP A 25 0.62 14.67 6.54
N GLY A 26 1.62 14.28 7.35
CA GLY A 26 2.31 12.99 7.21
C GLY A 26 1.48 11.78 7.65
N ARG A 27 0.39 12.01 8.42
CA ARG A 27 -0.56 10.97 8.80
C ARG A 27 -1.74 11.00 7.83
N LYS A 28 -1.51 10.57 6.58
CA LYS A 28 -2.60 9.95 5.82
C LYS A 28 -3.16 8.86 6.73
N LYS A 29 -4.33 9.10 7.31
CA LYS A 29 -5.14 8.11 8.01
C LYS A 29 -5.25 6.95 7.04
N GLU A 30 -4.46 5.90 7.24
CA GLU A 30 -4.82 4.60 6.70
C GLU A 30 -6.18 4.33 7.31
N ASP A 31 -7.23 4.43 6.50
CA ASP A 31 -8.58 4.03 6.86
C ASP A 31 -8.47 2.61 7.42
N LYS A 32 -8.49 2.50 8.75
CA LYS A 32 -8.41 1.24 9.48
C LYS A 32 -9.61 0.33 9.18
N THR A 33 -10.63 0.89 8.53
CA THR A 33 -11.86 0.23 8.12
C THR A 33 -11.76 -0.46 6.77
N LEU A 34 -10.81 -0.09 5.90
CA LEU A 34 -10.71 -0.69 4.57
C LEU A 34 -10.03 -2.06 4.62
N SER A 35 -10.67 -3.04 3.99
CA SER A 35 -10.09 -4.37 3.77
C SER A 35 -8.84 -4.28 2.90
N PHE A 36 -7.92 -5.24 3.05
CA PHE A 36 -6.71 -5.31 2.23
C PHE A 36 -7.02 -5.32 0.73
N LYS A 37 -8.07 -6.03 0.33
CA LYS A 37 -8.57 -6.05 -1.05
C LYS A 37 -8.93 -4.65 -1.54
N GLU A 38 -9.64 -3.88 -0.72
CA GLU A 38 -10.07 -2.52 -1.09
C GLU A 38 -8.87 -1.58 -1.18
N LYS A 39 -7.90 -1.73 -0.27
CA LYS A 39 -6.63 -0.99 -0.34
C LYS A 39 -5.85 -1.33 -1.61
N LEU A 40 -5.80 -2.60 -2.01
CA LEU A 40 -5.21 -3.01 -3.30
C LEU A 40 -5.98 -2.42 -4.48
N GLN A 41 -7.32 -2.45 -4.45
CA GLN A 41 -8.15 -1.92 -5.52
C GLN A 41 -7.98 -0.39 -5.68
N LYS A 42 -7.80 0.34 -4.56
CA LYS A 42 -7.47 1.77 -4.59
C LYS A 42 -6.08 2.05 -5.15
N GLU A 43 -5.10 1.20 -4.87
CA GLU A 43 -3.72 1.36 -5.36
C GLU A 43 -3.60 1.04 -6.85
N PHE A 44 -4.38 0.08 -7.34
CA PHE A 44 -4.35 -0.42 -8.72
C PHE A 44 -5.72 -0.22 -9.40
N PRO A 45 -6.18 1.02 -9.63
CA PRO A 45 -7.53 1.31 -10.13
C PRO A 45 -7.78 0.79 -11.55
N ASN A 46 -6.73 0.66 -12.36
CA ASN A 46 -6.81 0.18 -13.74
C ASN A 46 -6.85 -1.36 -13.85
N TYR A 47 -6.77 -2.06 -12.71
CA TYR A 47 -6.73 -3.51 -12.66
C TYR A 47 -7.89 -4.02 -11.81
N LYS A 48 -8.28 -5.25 -12.08
CA LYS A 48 -9.32 -5.94 -11.34
C LYS A 48 -8.67 -6.78 -10.26
N ILE A 49 -9.01 -6.48 -9.00
CA ILE A 49 -8.54 -7.25 -7.85
C ILE A 49 -9.54 -8.36 -7.51
N LEU A 50 -9.13 -9.60 -7.71
CA LEU A 50 -9.90 -10.78 -7.34
C LEU A 50 -9.35 -11.38 -6.05
N GLU A 51 -10.24 -11.91 -5.21
CA GLU A 51 -9.85 -12.65 -4.01
C GLU A 51 -10.32 -14.08 -4.17
N ARG A 52 -9.38 -15.02 -4.13
CA ARG A 52 -9.62 -16.46 -4.33
C ARG A 52 -8.72 -17.25 -3.40
N ASN A 53 -9.28 -18.20 -2.66
CA ASN A 53 -8.52 -19.14 -1.82
C ASN A 53 -7.45 -18.45 -0.95
N GLN A 54 -7.84 -17.39 -0.23
CA GLN A 54 -6.96 -16.59 0.65
C GLN A 54 -5.78 -15.92 -0.08
N SER A 55 -5.86 -15.81 -1.40
CA SER A 55 -4.90 -15.11 -2.25
C SER A 55 -5.59 -13.96 -2.99
N PHE A 56 -4.83 -12.92 -3.28
CA PHE A 56 -5.28 -11.77 -4.07
C PHE A 56 -4.67 -11.84 -5.45
N ILE A 57 -5.45 -11.59 -6.48
CA ILE A 57 -5.01 -11.61 -7.87
C ILE A 57 -5.22 -10.23 -8.46
N ILE A 58 -4.15 -9.64 -8.97
CA ILE A 58 -4.19 -8.46 -9.82
C ILE A 58 -4.33 -8.95 -11.26
N SER A 59 -5.44 -8.60 -11.88
CA SER A 59 -5.76 -9.04 -13.24
C SER A 59 -6.12 -7.86 -14.14
N ARG A 60 -5.84 -8.00 -15.43
CA ARG A 60 -6.24 -7.05 -16.48
C ARG A 60 -7.45 -7.63 -17.23
N GLU A 61 -8.40 -6.77 -17.57
CA GLU A 61 -9.49 -7.17 -18.46
C GLU A 61 -8.89 -7.37 -19.86
N GLY A 62 -8.88 -8.63 -20.32
CA GLY A 62 -8.39 -9.01 -21.64
C GLY A 62 -9.47 -8.87 -22.71
N SER A 63 -9.14 -9.28 -23.94
CA SER A 63 -10.07 -9.32 -25.08
C SER A 63 -11.27 -10.25 -24.86
N ASN A 64 -11.17 -11.22 -23.96
CA ASN A 64 -12.27 -12.08 -23.54
C ASN A 64 -12.66 -11.81 -22.08
N PRO A 65 -13.86 -11.26 -21.81
CA PRO A 65 -14.31 -10.93 -20.45
C PRO A 65 -14.39 -12.14 -19.49
N ARG A 66 -14.46 -13.37 -20.02
CA ARG A 66 -14.53 -14.60 -19.22
C ARG A 66 -13.18 -15.07 -18.69
N ILE A 67 -12.08 -14.68 -19.34
CA ILE A 67 -10.73 -15.13 -19.00
C ILE A 67 -9.87 -13.89 -18.80
N PRO A 68 -9.88 -13.31 -17.58
CA PRO A 68 -9.02 -12.17 -17.27
C PRO A 68 -7.55 -12.60 -17.30
N GLU A 69 -6.68 -11.70 -17.75
CA GLU A 69 -5.23 -11.96 -17.74
C GLU A 69 -4.71 -11.75 -16.32
N GLU A 70 -4.29 -12.84 -15.66
CA GLU A 70 -3.74 -12.80 -14.31
C GLU A 70 -2.27 -12.35 -14.36
N LEU A 71 -1.97 -11.17 -13.79
CA LEU A 71 -0.64 -10.57 -13.85
C LEU A 71 0.15 -10.80 -12.56
N VAL A 72 -0.52 -10.73 -11.41
CA VAL A 72 0.13 -10.90 -10.10
C VAL A 72 -0.77 -11.69 -9.16
N LEU A 73 -0.24 -12.78 -8.62
CA LEU A 73 -0.84 -13.57 -7.55
C LEU A 73 -0.10 -13.27 -6.23
N ILE A 74 -0.83 -12.71 -5.28
CA ILE A 74 -0.36 -12.39 -3.92
C ILE A 74 -0.88 -13.46 -2.98
N ARG A 75 0.02 -14.28 -2.44
CA ARG A 75 -0.29 -15.32 -1.47
C ARG A 75 0.29 -14.95 -0.11
N VAL A 76 -0.47 -15.16 0.95
CA VAL A 76 0.02 -15.04 2.33
C VAL A 76 0.12 -16.45 2.91
N ASP A 77 1.33 -16.86 3.27
CA ASP A 77 1.62 -18.19 3.79
C ASP A 77 2.64 -18.10 4.94
N PRO A 78 2.22 -18.28 6.21
CA PRO A 78 3.10 -18.11 7.36
C PRO A 78 4.24 -19.12 7.44
N GLU A 79 4.12 -20.27 6.76
CA GLU A 79 5.15 -21.31 6.75
C GLU A 79 6.27 -21.02 5.73
N GLN A 80 6.01 -20.14 4.76
CA GLN A 80 6.96 -19.79 3.71
C GLN A 80 7.56 -18.41 3.92
N LYS A 81 8.89 -18.32 3.79
CA LYS A 81 9.56 -17.02 3.68
C LYS A 81 9.13 -16.31 2.39
N LYS A 82 9.28 -14.98 2.36
CA LYS A 82 8.98 -14.17 1.17
C LYS A 82 9.67 -14.78 -0.05
N ASN A 83 8.88 -15.12 -1.06
CA ASN A 83 9.33 -15.75 -2.29
C ASN A 83 8.61 -15.09 -3.47
N LEU A 84 9.39 -14.54 -4.39
CA LEU A 84 8.90 -13.96 -5.63
C LEU A 84 9.34 -14.86 -6.76
N ARG A 85 8.39 -15.49 -7.45
CA ARG A 85 8.65 -16.40 -8.56
C ARG A 85 7.78 -16.05 -9.75
N ASN A 86 8.27 -16.33 -10.95
CA ASN A 86 7.54 -16.06 -12.17
C ASN A 86 6.92 -17.35 -12.70
N SER A 87 5.68 -17.26 -13.17
CA SER A 87 4.97 -18.33 -13.86
C SER A 87 4.49 -17.80 -15.20
N GLY A 88 5.31 -17.99 -16.24
CA GLY A 88 5.10 -17.35 -17.54
C GLY A 88 5.22 -15.83 -17.43
N LYS A 89 4.12 -15.12 -17.73
CA LYS A 89 4.03 -13.65 -17.60
C LYS A 89 3.53 -13.18 -16.22
N MET A 90 3.08 -14.11 -15.37
CA MET A 90 2.50 -13.79 -14.07
C MET A 90 3.56 -13.83 -12.96
N LEU A 91 3.53 -12.84 -12.07
CA LEU A 91 4.27 -12.88 -10.80
C LEU A 91 3.47 -13.67 -9.76
N ILE A 92 4.11 -14.64 -9.10
CA ILE A 92 3.61 -15.26 -7.88
C ILE A 92 4.45 -14.74 -6.71
N ALA A 93 3.83 -13.87 -5.91
CA ALA A 93 4.43 -13.28 -4.74
C ALA A 93 3.86 -13.93 -3.48
N THR A 94 4.65 -14.81 -2.86
CA THR A 94 4.33 -15.39 -1.55
C THR A 94 4.96 -14.57 -0.44
N TYR A 95 4.18 -14.18 0.56
CA TYR A 95 4.61 -13.43 1.73
C TYR A 95 4.36 -14.23 3.01
N SER A 96 5.28 -14.16 3.97
CA SER A 96 5.14 -14.83 5.27
C SER A 96 4.07 -14.23 6.17
N LYS A 97 3.65 -13.00 5.89
CA LYS A 97 2.59 -12.27 6.59
C LYS A 97 1.90 -11.36 5.59
N GLN A 98 0.76 -10.78 5.98
CA GLN A 98 0.07 -9.83 5.13
C GLN A 98 0.99 -8.65 4.77
N PRO A 99 1.31 -8.44 3.47
CA PRO A 99 2.22 -7.39 3.05
C PRO A 99 1.57 -6.02 3.13
N SER A 100 2.39 -4.97 3.17
CA SER A 100 1.88 -3.60 3.01
C SER A 100 1.58 -3.31 1.54
N ILE A 101 0.66 -2.38 1.27
CA ILE A 101 0.34 -1.95 -0.11
C ILE A 101 1.57 -1.43 -0.85
N ARG A 102 2.46 -0.71 -0.15
CA ARG A 102 3.72 -0.20 -0.73
C ARG A 102 4.65 -1.32 -1.15
N GLU A 103 4.72 -2.38 -0.35
CA GLU A 103 5.53 -3.56 -0.66
C GLU A 103 4.98 -4.29 -1.88
N VAL A 104 3.67 -4.53 -1.92
CA VAL A 104 3.00 -5.11 -3.09
C VAL A 104 3.25 -4.24 -4.33
N ARG A 105 3.10 -2.92 -4.23
CA ARG A 105 3.37 -2.00 -5.34
C ARG A 105 4.78 -2.15 -5.88
N LYS A 106 5.78 -2.16 -4.99
CA LYS A 106 7.19 -2.31 -5.37
C LYS A 106 7.44 -3.63 -6.11
N ASP A 107 6.88 -4.72 -5.61
CA ASP A 107 7.10 -6.06 -6.17
C ASP A 107 6.30 -6.27 -7.46
N ALA A 108 5.09 -5.72 -7.55
CA ALA A 108 4.15 -5.90 -8.66
C ALA A 108 4.45 -4.98 -9.86
N LEU A 109 4.97 -3.77 -9.66
CA LEU A 109 5.15 -2.76 -10.73
C LEU A 109 5.80 -3.31 -12.01
N PRO A 110 6.88 -4.11 -11.94
CA PRO A 110 7.55 -4.62 -13.14
C PRO A 110 6.67 -5.53 -14.02
N TYR A 111 5.60 -6.08 -13.44
CA TYR A 111 4.70 -7.05 -14.09
C TYR A 111 3.38 -6.44 -14.53
N LEU A 112 3.15 -5.16 -14.23
CA LEU A 112 1.90 -4.47 -14.53
C LEU A 112 1.95 -3.65 -15.84
N ASN A 113 3.06 -3.69 -16.58
CA ASN A 113 3.26 -2.94 -17.83
C ASN A 113 2.28 -3.31 -18.95
#